data_AF-A0A194XTM6-F1
#
_entry.id   AF-A0A194XTM6-F1
#
_cell.length_a   1.000
_cell.length_b   1.000
_cell.length_c   1.000
_cell.angle_alpha   90.00
_cell.angle_beta   90.00
_cell.angle_gamma   90.00
#
_symmetry.space_group_name_H-M   'P 1'
#
loop_
_entity.id
_entity.type
_entity.pdbx_description
1 polymer ?
#
loop_
_entity_poly.entity_id
_entity_poly.type
_entity_poly.pdbx_seq_one_letter_code
_entity_poly.pdbx_strand_id
1 'polypeptide(L)'
;MAAGRSAALKLDWAKVTQSLGLRGQTATSLQAFKKRNEDARRRVQVLSEQPSKVDFSHYRSILKNQAVVDEIEKHFSTFKPATYDVARQIKAIEAFEAQAVKNAEETKGRVDMELKDLEKTLKNIEEARPFEDLTVDEVAAARPDIDEKTSQLVSKGRWSVPGYKEKFGDLSIL
;
A
#
# COMPACT_ATOMS: atom_id res chain seq x y z
N MET A 1 -14.64 25.61 0.93
CA MET A 1 -13.82 24.49 1.44
C MET A 1 -13.81 23.35 0.42
N ALA A 2 -12.96 23.43 -0.61
CA ALA A 2 -12.96 22.52 -1.77
C ALA A 2 -11.53 22.06 -2.15
N ALA A 3 -10.71 21.72 -1.16
CA ALA A 3 -9.31 21.31 -1.40
C ALA A 3 -9.07 19.78 -1.34
N GLY A 4 -10.05 18.96 -0.90
CA GLY A 4 -9.87 17.51 -0.74
C GLY A 4 -10.46 16.60 -1.83
N ARG A 5 -11.24 17.12 -2.80
CA ARG A 5 -12.06 16.29 -3.70
C ARG A 5 -11.29 15.56 -4.83
N SER A 6 -9.99 15.72 -4.94
CA SER A 6 -9.22 15.26 -6.13
C SER A 6 -8.23 14.11 -5.89
N ALA A 7 -8.10 13.56 -4.67
CA ALA A 7 -7.21 12.43 -4.43
C ALA A 7 -7.60 11.17 -5.23
N ALA A 8 -8.91 10.90 -5.36
CA ALA A 8 -9.43 9.79 -6.17
C ALA A 8 -9.20 9.95 -7.69
N LEU A 9 -9.02 11.19 -8.17
CA LEU A 9 -8.68 11.47 -9.58
C LEU A 9 -7.17 11.34 -9.84
N LYS A 10 -6.34 11.47 -8.80
CA LYS A 10 -4.88 11.35 -8.90
C LYS A 10 -4.38 9.91 -8.72
N LEU A 11 -5.22 9.01 -8.21
CA LEU A 11 -4.86 7.61 -8.03
C LEU A 11 -5.01 6.84 -9.34
N ASP A 12 -3.89 6.38 -9.89
CA ASP A 12 -3.87 5.45 -11.01
C ASP A 12 -4.14 4.03 -10.53
N TRP A 13 -5.41 3.62 -10.60
CA TRP A 13 -5.86 2.31 -10.17
C TRP A 13 -5.19 1.15 -10.91
N ALA A 14 -4.77 1.35 -12.17
CA ALA A 14 -4.08 0.32 -12.95
C ALA A 14 -2.65 0.13 -12.45
N LYS A 15 -1.95 1.23 -12.14
CA LYS A 15 -0.62 1.18 -11.52
C LYS A 15 -0.67 0.56 -10.13
N VAL A 16 -1.68 0.85 -9.32
CA VAL A 16 -1.84 0.25 -7.98
C VAL A 16 -1.99 -1.27 -8.06
N THR A 17 -2.81 -1.80 -8.98
CA THR A 17 -2.99 -3.25 -9.10
C THR A 17 -1.74 -3.95 -9.65
N GLN A 18 -1.03 -3.32 -10.59
CA GLN A 18 0.14 -3.90 -11.24
C GLN A 18 1.40 -3.84 -10.35
N SER A 19 1.68 -2.69 -9.73
CA SER A 19 2.89 -2.47 -8.91
C SER A 19 2.89 -3.27 -7.61
N LEU A 20 1.74 -3.41 -6.97
CA LEU A 20 1.59 -4.16 -5.72
C LEU A 20 1.31 -5.65 -5.94
N GLY A 21 1.26 -6.11 -7.20
CA GLY A 21 1.02 -7.52 -7.53
C GLY A 21 -0.30 -8.06 -6.97
N LEU A 22 -1.31 -7.20 -6.78
CA LEU A 22 -2.57 -7.57 -6.13
C LEU A 22 -3.30 -8.60 -6.99
N ARG A 23 -3.49 -9.81 -6.46
CA ARG A 23 -4.16 -10.92 -7.15
C ARG A 23 -5.28 -11.51 -6.29
N GLY A 24 -6.20 -12.21 -6.94
CA GLY A 24 -7.29 -12.91 -6.27
C GLY A 24 -8.27 -11.97 -5.55
N GLN A 25 -8.66 -12.33 -4.33
CA GLN A 25 -9.74 -11.69 -3.58
C GLN A 25 -9.49 -10.20 -3.31
N THR A 26 -8.24 -9.80 -3.07
CA THR A 26 -7.88 -8.41 -2.80
C THR A 26 -8.10 -7.51 -4.03
N ALA A 27 -7.74 -7.98 -5.22
CA ALA A 27 -7.98 -7.25 -6.46
C ALA A 27 -9.48 -7.07 -6.74
N THR A 28 -10.28 -8.12 -6.51
CA THR A 28 -11.74 -8.05 -6.64
C THR A 28 -12.36 -7.07 -5.66
N SER A 29 -11.90 -7.06 -4.40
CA SER A 29 -12.39 -6.13 -3.38
C SER A 29 -12.08 -4.67 -3.73
N LEU A 30 -10.89 -4.40 -4.30
CA LEU A 30 -10.47 -3.08 -4.75
C LEU A 30 -11.32 -2.59 -5.93
N GLN A 31 -11.59 -3.46 -6.90
CA GLN A 31 -12.47 -3.15 -8.03
C GLN A 31 -13.91 -2.85 -7.57
N ALA A 32 -14.43 -3.65 -6.63
CA ALA A 32 -15.75 -3.42 -6.04
C ALA A 32 -15.81 -2.07 -5.29
N PHE A 33 -14.75 -1.73 -4.55
CA PHE A 33 -14.63 -0.44 -3.88
C PHE A 33 -14.63 0.73 -4.88
N LYS A 34 -13.82 0.63 -5.94
CA LYS A 34 -13.77 1.63 -7.02
C LYS A 34 -15.16 1.85 -7.64
N LYS A 35 -15.84 0.76 -8.01
CA LYS A 35 -17.18 0.82 -8.61
C LYS A 35 -18.18 1.52 -7.68
N ARG A 36 -18.21 1.17 -6.39
CA ARG A 36 -19.10 1.81 -5.41
C ARG A 36 -18.85 3.31 -5.29
N ASN A 37 -17.59 3.74 -5.30
CA ASN A 37 -17.23 5.15 -5.24
C ASN A 37 -17.68 5.91 -6.50
N GLU A 38 -17.43 5.35 -7.69
CA GLU A 38 -17.85 5.95 -8.97
C GLU A 38 -19.37 6.06 -9.07
N ASP A 39 -20.11 5.01 -8.68
CA ASP A 39 -21.57 5.00 -8.68
C ASP A 39 -22.14 6.06 -7.72
N ALA A 40 -21.60 6.15 -6.50
CA ALA A 40 -22.00 7.17 -5.52
C ALA A 40 -21.73 8.58 -6.04
N ARG A 41 -20.55 8.80 -6.63
CA ARG A 41 -20.16 10.11 -7.18
C ARG A 41 -21.05 10.52 -8.34
N ARG A 42 -21.34 9.60 -9.26
CA ARG A 42 -22.25 9.86 -10.40
C ARG A 42 -23.65 10.22 -9.92
N ARG A 43 -24.18 9.50 -8.93
CA ARG A 43 -25.50 9.81 -8.34
C ARG A 43 -25.52 11.19 -7.70
N VAL A 44 -24.51 11.54 -6.91
CA VAL A 44 -24.40 12.87 -6.28
C VAL A 44 -24.34 13.97 -7.34
N GLN A 45 -23.58 13.77 -8.41
CA GLN A 45 -23.49 14.74 -9.50
C GLN A 45 -24.86 14.97 -10.16
N VAL A 46 -25.53 13.88 -10.58
CA VAL A 46 -26.86 13.97 -11.21
C VAL A 46 -27.87 14.65 -10.29
N LEU A 47 -27.89 14.32 -9.00
CA LEU A 47 -28.79 14.95 -8.03
C LEU A 47 -28.45 16.43 -7.77
N SER A 48 -27.17 16.81 -7.84
CA SER A 48 -26.74 18.20 -7.65
C SER A 48 -27.03 19.10 -8.85
N GLU A 49 -27.16 18.51 -10.04
CA GLU A 49 -27.53 19.21 -11.27
C GLU A 49 -29.04 19.46 -11.39
N GLN A 50 -29.88 18.77 -10.59
CA GLN A 50 -31.32 18.97 -10.61
C GLN A 50 -31.69 20.37 -10.07
N PRO A 51 -32.53 21.12 -10.79
CA PRO A 51 -32.95 22.44 -10.35
C PRO A 51 -33.83 22.32 -9.09
N SER A 52 -33.37 22.94 -7.99
CA SER A 52 -34.09 23.00 -6.71
C SER A 52 -34.83 24.31 -6.49
N LYS A 53 -34.81 25.21 -7.49
CA LYS A 53 -35.43 26.54 -7.40
C LYS A 53 -36.89 26.47 -7.81
N VAL A 54 -37.78 26.76 -6.86
CA VAL A 54 -39.23 26.93 -7.10
C VAL A 54 -39.52 28.41 -7.32
N ASP A 55 -40.23 28.75 -8.39
CA ASP A 55 -40.66 30.13 -8.66
C ASP A 55 -42.04 30.42 -8.03
N PHE A 56 -42.04 30.84 -6.77
CA PHE A 56 -43.27 31.19 -6.05
C PHE A 56 -43.96 32.44 -6.60
N SER A 57 -43.27 33.30 -7.36
CA SER A 57 -43.86 34.51 -7.94
C SER A 57 -44.82 34.17 -9.09
N HIS A 58 -44.44 33.20 -9.92
CA HIS A 58 -45.29 32.67 -10.99
C HIS A 58 -46.57 32.03 -10.41
N TYR A 59 -46.45 31.21 -9.36
CA TYR A 59 -47.61 30.53 -8.76
C TYR A 59 -48.59 31.49 -8.07
N ARG A 60 -48.11 32.58 -7.45
CA ARG A 60 -48.99 33.64 -6.89
C ARG A 60 -49.87 34.32 -7.95
N SER A 61 -49.41 34.38 -9.20
CA SER A 61 -50.14 35.02 -10.30
C SER A 61 -51.25 34.15 -10.90
N ILE A 62 -51.14 32.82 -10.76
CA ILE A 62 -52.07 31.84 -11.35
C ILE A 62 -53.12 31.38 -10.32
N LEU A 63 -52.71 31.20 -9.06
CA LEU A 63 -53.58 30.67 -8.03
C LEU A 63 -54.44 31.76 -7.39
N LYS A 64 -55.75 31.52 -7.33
CA LYS A 64 -56.71 32.42 -6.67
C LYS A 64 -56.49 32.53 -5.15
N ASN A 65 -55.93 31.49 -4.52
CA ASN A 65 -55.67 31.47 -3.08
C ASN A 65 -54.17 31.65 -2.81
N GLN A 66 -53.75 32.89 -2.55
CA GLN A 66 -52.35 33.24 -2.33
C GLN A 66 -51.82 32.79 -0.95
N ALA A 67 -52.70 32.65 0.06
CA ALA A 67 -52.31 32.25 1.41
C ALA A 67 -51.62 30.87 1.43
N VAL A 68 -52.07 29.96 0.56
CA VAL A 68 -51.48 28.62 0.42
C VAL A 68 -50.05 28.69 -0.14
N VAL A 69 -49.79 29.61 -1.07
CA VAL A 69 -48.46 29.79 -1.66
C VAL A 69 -47.48 30.33 -0.62
N ASP A 70 -47.93 31.28 0.20
CA ASP A 70 -47.11 31.87 1.27
C ASP A 70 -46.78 30.86 2.37
N GLU A 71 -47.72 29.99 2.76
CA GLU A 71 -47.45 28.90 3.72
C GLU A 71 -46.42 27.90 3.17
N ILE A 72 -46.53 27.50 1.91
CA ILE A 72 -45.59 26.56 1.28
C ILE A 72 -44.19 27.19 1.15
N GLU A 73 -44.09 28.47 0.79
CA GLU A 73 -42.80 29.17 0.73
C GLU A 73 -42.13 29.25 2.11
N LYS A 74 -42.91 29.47 3.17
CA LYS A 74 -42.43 29.45 4.56
C LYS A 74 -41.93 28.07 4.99
N HIS A 75 -42.65 27.01 4.64
CA HIS A 75 -42.21 25.64 4.93
C HIS A 75 -40.98 25.25 4.11
N PHE A 76 -40.91 25.63 2.83
CA PHE A 76 -39.79 25.35 1.95
C PHE A 76 -38.50 26.03 2.41
N SER A 77 -38.57 27.31 2.81
CA SER A 77 -37.42 28.07 3.31
C SER A 77 -36.92 27.58 4.67
N THR A 78 -37.80 27.03 5.51
CA THR A 78 -37.44 26.48 6.83
C THR A 78 -36.96 25.02 6.75
N PHE A 79 -37.29 24.32 5.66
CA PHE A 79 -36.94 22.92 5.49
C PHE A 79 -35.44 22.73 5.33
N LYS A 80 -34.83 21.99 6.25
CA LYS A 80 -33.46 21.49 6.13
C LYS A 80 -33.51 19.97 5.92
N PRO A 81 -32.86 19.44 4.88
CA PRO A 81 -32.77 17.99 4.70
C PRO A 81 -32.14 17.33 5.93
N ALA A 82 -32.64 16.16 6.32
CA ALA A 82 -32.05 15.38 7.38
C ALA A 82 -30.61 14.97 6.98
N THR A 83 -29.62 15.44 7.73
CA THR A 83 -28.22 15.05 7.57
C THR A 83 -27.91 13.85 8.46
N TYR A 84 -27.05 12.97 7.99
CA TYR A 84 -26.47 11.91 8.82
C TYR A 84 -25.12 12.38 9.38
N ASP A 85 -24.86 12.11 10.67
CA ASP A 85 -23.58 12.42 11.30
C ASP A 85 -22.52 11.40 10.87
N VAL A 86 -21.47 11.91 10.22
CA VAL A 86 -20.30 11.13 9.76
C VAL A 86 -19.07 11.34 10.63
N ALA A 87 -19.14 12.16 11.67
CA ALA A 87 -17.97 12.56 12.46
C ALA A 87 -17.27 11.35 13.10
N ARG A 88 -18.02 10.34 13.56
CA ARG A 88 -17.45 9.11 14.13
C ARG A 88 -16.68 8.29 13.09
N GLN A 89 -17.22 8.19 11.88
CA GLN A 89 -16.61 7.46 10.78
C GLN A 89 -15.37 8.19 10.26
N ILE A 90 -15.41 9.52 10.17
CA ILE A 90 -14.24 10.34 9.80
C ILE A 90 -13.10 10.12 10.79
N LYS A 91 -13.37 10.18 12.11
CA LYS A 91 -12.35 9.91 13.13
C LYS A 91 -11.74 8.50 13.01
N ALA A 92 -12.54 7.50 12.67
CA ALA A 92 -12.04 6.14 12.46
C ALA A 92 -11.15 6.04 11.22
N ILE A 93 -11.49 6.76 10.14
CA ILE A 93 -10.68 6.84 8.92
C ILE A 93 -9.36 7.55 9.20
N GLU A 94 -9.37 8.66 9.92
CA GLU A 94 -8.15 9.40 10.31
C GLU A 94 -7.21 8.53 11.15
N ALA A 95 -7.74 7.76 12.11
CA ALA A 95 -6.93 6.82 12.89
C ALA A 95 -6.33 5.70 12.03
N PHE A 96 -7.09 5.17 11.07
CA PHE A 96 -6.60 4.17 10.13
C PHE A 96 -5.51 4.74 9.20
N GLU A 97 -5.70 5.96 8.71
CA GLU A 97 -4.73 6.67 7.88
C GLU A 97 -3.41 6.90 8.62
N ALA A 98 -3.46 7.38 9.87
CA ALA A 98 -2.26 7.59 10.68
C ALA A 98 -1.46 6.29 10.88
N GLN A 99 -2.14 5.18 11.16
CA GLN A 99 -1.46 3.88 11.32
C GLN A 99 -0.91 3.36 9.98
N ALA A 100 -1.64 3.53 8.89
CA ALA A 100 -1.20 3.12 7.56
C ALA A 100 0.04 3.90 7.10
N VAL A 101 0.07 5.21 7.33
CA VAL A 101 1.23 6.08 7.01
C VAL A 101 2.44 5.65 7.84
N LYS A 102 2.28 5.44 9.14
CA LYS A 102 3.36 4.96 10.02
C LYS A 102 3.95 3.63 9.51
N ASN A 103 3.10 2.65 9.20
CA ASN A 103 3.56 1.36 8.68
C ASN A 103 4.28 1.49 7.33
N ALA A 104 3.80 2.38 6.46
CA ALA A 104 4.42 2.64 5.17
C ALA A 104 5.82 3.29 5.33
N GLU A 105 5.95 4.26 6.24
CA GLU A 105 7.23 4.90 6.56
C GLU A 105 8.23 3.91 7.16
N GLU A 106 7.80 3.05 8.09
CA GLU A 106 8.65 2.00 8.67
C GLU A 106 9.12 0.98 7.62
N THR A 107 8.23 0.63 6.68
CA THR A 107 8.58 -0.31 5.59
C THR A 107 9.55 0.35 4.62
N LYS A 108 9.31 1.61 4.25
CA LYS A 108 10.22 2.38 3.40
C LYS A 108 11.61 2.46 4.03
N GLY A 109 11.70 2.80 5.32
CA GLY A 109 12.98 2.87 6.03
C GLY A 109 13.73 1.53 6.03
N ARG A 110 13.02 0.40 6.21
CA ARG A 110 13.61 -0.94 6.11
C ARG A 110 14.13 -1.25 4.72
N VAL A 111 13.33 -1.01 3.69
CA VAL A 111 13.73 -1.25 2.29
C VAL A 111 14.92 -0.37 1.89
N ASP A 112 14.96 0.89 2.32
CA ASP A 112 16.09 1.78 2.05
C ASP A 112 17.39 1.30 2.72
N MET A 113 17.30 0.67 3.90
CA MET A 113 18.46 0.06 4.56
C MET A 113 18.91 -1.22 3.84
N GLU A 114 17.97 -2.10 3.47
CA GLU A 114 18.27 -3.32 2.73
C GLU A 114 18.90 -3.03 1.36
N LEU A 115 18.40 -2.03 0.64
CA LEU A 115 18.97 -1.62 -0.64
C LEU A 115 20.42 -1.15 -0.50
N LYS A 116 20.72 -0.37 0.54
CA LYS A 116 22.10 0.06 0.82
C LYS A 116 23.01 -1.11 1.17
N ASP A 117 22.51 -2.10 1.90
CA ASP A 117 23.27 -3.29 2.25
C ASP A 117 23.53 -4.19 1.03
N LEU A 118 22.51 -4.37 0.18
CA LEU A 118 22.63 -5.07 -1.09
C LEU A 118 23.58 -4.36 -2.05
N GLU A 119 23.56 -3.03 -2.12
CA GLU A 119 24.48 -2.25 -2.94
C GLU A 119 25.93 -2.40 -2.47
N LYS A 120 26.16 -2.39 -1.15
CA LYS A 120 27.48 -2.71 -0.58
C LYS A 120 27.90 -4.14 -0.90
N THR A 121 26.98 -5.09 -0.79
CA THR A 121 27.25 -6.50 -1.10
C THR A 121 27.61 -6.68 -2.58
N LEU A 122 26.89 -6.00 -3.48
CA LEU A 122 27.17 -6.00 -4.91
C LEU A 122 28.55 -5.40 -5.20
N LYS A 123 28.86 -4.25 -4.59
CA LYS A 123 30.18 -3.64 -4.71
C LYS A 123 31.29 -4.56 -4.21
N ASN A 124 31.08 -5.23 -3.08
CA ASN A 124 32.03 -6.22 -2.56
C ASN A 124 32.22 -7.40 -3.52
N ILE A 125 31.18 -7.82 -4.25
CA ILE A 125 31.28 -8.88 -5.27
C ILE A 125 32.05 -8.40 -6.50
N GLU A 126 31.81 -7.16 -6.95
CA GLU A 126 32.48 -6.59 -8.13
C GLU A 126 33.96 -6.28 -7.88
N GLU A 127 34.29 -5.79 -6.69
CA GLU A 127 35.67 -5.48 -6.27
C GLU A 127 36.40 -6.70 -5.68
N ALA A 128 35.70 -7.84 -5.53
CA ALA A 128 36.31 -9.06 -5.01
C ALA A 128 37.43 -9.54 -5.93
N ARG A 129 38.54 -9.91 -5.30
CA ARG A 129 39.63 -10.64 -5.97
C ARG A 129 39.12 -11.96 -6.56
N PRO A 130 39.69 -12.44 -7.68
CA PRO A 130 39.38 -13.74 -8.23
C PRO A 130 39.59 -14.86 -7.21
N PHE A 131 38.75 -15.90 -7.29
CA PHE A 131 38.85 -17.07 -6.41
C PHE A 131 40.18 -17.83 -6.55
N GLU A 132 40.82 -17.78 -7.72
CA GLU A 132 42.10 -18.43 -7.99
C GLU A 132 43.25 -17.85 -7.17
N ASP A 133 43.17 -16.56 -6.83
CA ASP A 133 44.21 -15.86 -6.08
C ASP A 133 43.97 -15.94 -4.57
N LEU A 134 42.87 -16.52 -4.10
CA LEU A 134 42.45 -16.52 -2.70
C LEU A 134 43.22 -17.55 -1.87
N THR A 135 43.78 -17.14 -0.73
CA THR A 135 44.49 -18.07 0.18
C THR A 135 43.60 -18.59 1.30
N VAL A 136 43.90 -19.80 1.78
CA VAL A 136 43.15 -20.43 2.88
C VAL A 136 43.24 -19.64 4.19
N ASP A 137 44.39 -19.01 4.46
CA ASP A 137 44.60 -18.19 5.67
C ASP A 137 43.72 -16.93 5.65
N GLU A 138 43.55 -16.30 4.49
CA GLU A 138 42.65 -15.15 4.32
C GLU A 138 41.18 -15.55 4.50
N VAL A 139 40.80 -16.74 4.04
CA VAL A 139 39.44 -17.28 4.23
C VAL A 139 39.17 -17.58 5.70
N ALA A 140 40.12 -18.21 6.39
CA ALA A 140 40.03 -18.49 7.83
C ALA A 140 39.96 -17.18 8.65
N ALA A 141 40.76 -16.17 8.29
CA ALA A 141 40.73 -14.86 8.92
C ALA A 141 39.39 -14.12 8.69
N ALA A 142 38.81 -14.22 7.50
CA ALA A 142 37.52 -13.60 7.18
C ALA A 142 36.32 -14.33 7.81
N ARG A 143 36.43 -15.64 8.02
CA ARG A 143 35.37 -16.52 8.51
C ARG A 143 35.91 -17.47 9.60
N PRO A 144 36.07 -16.97 10.85
CA PRO A 144 36.61 -17.77 11.95
C PRO A 144 35.73 -18.97 12.34
N ASP A 145 34.47 -18.99 11.89
CA ASP A 145 33.57 -20.14 12.03
C ASP A 145 34.07 -21.40 11.28
N ILE A 146 34.95 -21.22 10.29
CA ILE A 146 35.57 -22.32 9.54
C ILE A 146 36.58 -23.08 10.43
N ASP A 147 37.46 -22.35 11.12
CA ASP A 147 38.44 -22.96 12.03
C ASP A 147 37.77 -23.61 13.23
N GLU A 148 36.73 -22.98 13.78
CA GLU A 148 35.96 -23.56 14.88
C GLU A 148 35.33 -24.89 14.47
N LYS A 149 34.66 -24.94 13.31
CA LYS A 149 34.07 -26.18 12.80
C LYS A 149 35.11 -27.24 12.48
N THR A 150 36.24 -26.84 11.90
CA THR A 150 37.35 -27.76 11.59
C THR A 150 37.91 -28.37 12.87
N SER A 151 38.16 -27.55 13.90
CA SER A 151 38.58 -28.02 15.22
C SER A 151 37.57 -28.97 15.85
N GLN A 152 36.27 -28.69 15.73
CA GLN A 152 35.21 -29.57 16.25
C GLN A 152 35.14 -30.92 15.51
N LEU A 153 35.41 -30.94 14.20
CA LEU A 153 35.43 -32.18 13.41
C LEU A 153 36.65 -33.03 13.78
N VAL A 154 37.82 -32.40 13.89
CA VAL A 154 39.07 -33.05 14.33
C VAL A 154 38.93 -33.60 15.74
N SER A 155 38.38 -32.83 16.69
CA SER A 155 38.18 -33.29 18.07
C SER A 155 37.20 -34.46 18.17
N LYS A 156 36.27 -34.59 17.22
CA LYS A 156 35.30 -35.69 17.12
C LYS A 156 35.81 -36.86 16.26
N GLY A 157 37.05 -36.80 15.76
CA GLY A 157 37.63 -37.83 14.89
C GLY A 157 36.96 -37.95 13.53
N ARG A 158 36.21 -36.92 13.09
CA ARG A 158 35.53 -36.90 11.79
C ARG A 158 36.43 -36.27 10.74
N TRP A 159 37.14 -37.11 10.00
CA TRP A 159 38.05 -36.70 8.93
C TRP A 159 37.37 -36.56 7.56
N SER A 160 36.13 -37.03 7.43
CA SER A 160 35.32 -36.87 6.22
C SER A 160 34.43 -35.63 6.31
N VAL A 161 34.36 -34.87 5.22
CA VAL A 161 33.48 -33.71 5.09
C VAL A 161 32.14 -34.16 4.50
N PRO A 162 31.02 -34.07 5.25
CA PRO A 162 29.70 -34.47 4.75
C PRO A 162 29.32 -33.72 3.48
N GLY A 163 28.83 -34.43 2.45
CA GLY A 163 28.37 -33.85 1.18
C GLY A 163 29.47 -33.38 0.22
N TYR A 164 30.75 -33.44 0.60
CA TYR A 164 31.86 -33.04 -0.27
C TYR A 164 32.00 -33.97 -1.49
N LYS A 165 32.00 -35.29 -1.25
CA LYS A 165 32.16 -36.31 -2.30
C LYS A 165 31.05 -36.29 -3.35
N GLU A 166 29.84 -35.88 -2.99
CA GLU A 166 28.70 -35.78 -3.92
C GLU A 166 28.85 -34.63 -4.92
N LYS A 167 29.49 -33.52 -4.52
CA LYS A 167 29.66 -32.33 -5.36
C LYS A 167 31.01 -32.26 -6.06
N PHE A 168 32.07 -32.69 -5.41
CA PHE A 168 33.45 -32.53 -5.88
C PHE A 168 34.13 -33.85 -6.26
N GLY A 169 33.47 -34.99 -6.03
CA GLY A 169 34.02 -36.31 -6.30
C GLY A 169 35.09 -36.73 -5.29
N ASP A 170 35.70 -37.88 -5.56
CA ASP A 170 36.85 -38.40 -4.84
C ASP A 170 37.99 -38.61 -5.85
N LEU A 171 39.16 -38.03 -5.58
CA LEU A 171 40.33 -38.13 -6.44
C LEU A 171 41.27 -39.25 -5.97
N SER A 172 40.82 -40.11 -5.05
CA SER A 172 41.56 -41.30 -4.67
C SER A 172 41.75 -42.23 -5.87
N ILE A 173 42.99 -42.70 -6.06
CA ILE A 173 43.37 -43.62 -7.17
C ILE A 173 42.93 -45.07 -6.89
N LEU A 174 42.43 -45.33 -5.67
CA LEU A 174 41.89 -46.59 -5.17
C LEU A 174 40.40 -46.45 -4.91
#